data_AF-A0A364NFS1-F1
#
_entry.id   AF-A0A364NFS1-F1
#
_cell.length_a   1.000
_cell.length_b   1.000
_cell.length_c   1.000
_cell.angle_alpha   90.00
_cell.angle_beta   90.00
_cell.angle_gamma   90.00
#
_symmetry.space_group_name_H-M   'P 1'
#
loop_
_entity.id
_entity.type
_entity.pdbx_description
1 polymer ?
#
loop_
_entity_poly.entity_id
_entity_poly.type
_entity_poly.pdbx_seq_one_letter_code
_entity_poly.pdbx_strand_id
1 'polypeptide(L)'
;MAAKYSRRPSYLQGPLSPSIIPDLAILPQPLPAEKLPCGQLVSKASKHTSKALEDRDYDDIGTRWYAFPKTIYMQHAKPSRYKDVIFFNTEDGHFVESFGGTHLLQKPLDKGTEAGTIEAEEQSVRLLKDAEAALNKVWQDEEAKKWIKEQDEAGFVVANRQVSNASYRRARLVDIGNNNWEVVREVGSEDTSGKRRDSGLPIETNSKWDVVGVVVKKIVVDGDEVRLGEELGAQYWS
;
A
#
# COMPACT_ATOMS: atom_id res chain seq x y z
N MET A 1 -5.76 13.15 -16.66
CA MET A 1 -4.52 13.90 -16.97
C MET A 1 -3.48 13.48 -15.94
N ALA A 2 -2.43 12.78 -16.36
CA ALA A 2 -1.35 12.38 -15.47
C ALA A 2 -0.58 13.62 -14.97
N ALA A 3 -0.39 13.74 -13.66
CA ALA A 3 0.41 14.81 -13.09
C ALA A 3 1.86 14.66 -13.57
N LYS A 4 2.33 15.62 -14.38
CA LYS A 4 3.74 15.75 -14.73
C LYS A 4 4.54 15.97 -13.45
N TYR A 5 5.48 15.07 -13.17
CA TYR A 5 6.42 15.17 -12.05
C TYR A 5 7.21 16.48 -12.14
N SER A 6 6.73 17.50 -11.42
CA SER A 6 7.44 18.76 -11.21
C SER A 6 8.54 18.51 -10.19
N ARG A 7 9.81 18.60 -10.61
CA ARG A 7 10.99 18.57 -9.72
C ARG A 7 10.78 19.56 -8.58
N ARG A 8 10.71 19.08 -7.33
CA ARG A 8 10.60 19.94 -6.14
C ARG A 8 11.97 20.55 -5.83
N PRO A 9 12.06 21.88 -5.66
CA PRO A 9 13.28 22.50 -5.15
C PRO A 9 13.60 22.04 -3.72
N SER A 10 14.87 21.76 -3.44
CA SER A 10 15.37 21.16 -2.20
C SER A 10 15.18 21.99 -0.92
N TYR A 11 14.69 23.23 -1.00
CA TYR A 11 14.53 24.14 0.13
C TYR A 11 13.14 24.11 0.79
N LEU A 12 12.18 23.35 0.26
CA LEU A 12 10.85 23.22 0.86
C LEU A 12 10.85 22.15 1.95
N GLN A 13 11.02 22.55 3.22
CA GLN A 13 11.07 21.67 4.41
C GLN A 13 9.70 21.17 4.94
N GLY A 14 8.58 21.60 4.37
CA GLY A 14 7.25 21.16 4.81
C GLY A 14 6.94 19.71 4.38
N PRO A 15 6.18 18.94 5.18
CA PRO A 15 5.68 17.63 4.77
C PRO A 15 4.88 17.78 3.47
N LEU A 16 5.07 16.86 2.53
CA LEU A 16 4.35 16.87 1.26
C LEU A 16 2.84 16.75 1.51
N SER A 17 2.05 17.51 0.75
CA SER A 17 0.59 17.45 0.85
C SER A 17 0.10 16.03 0.60
N PRO A 18 -0.87 15.51 1.37
CA PRO A 18 -1.48 14.19 1.13
C PRO A 18 -2.04 14.01 -0.28
N SER A 19 -2.40 15.11 -0.95
CA SER A 19 -2.88 15.10 -2.35
C SER A 19 -1.80 14.81 -3.40
N ILE A 20 -0.52 14.72 -3.00
CA ILE A 20 0.61 14.37 -3.87
C ILE A 20 0.85 12.85 -3.84
N ILE A 21 0.26 12.14 -2.87
CA ILE A 21 0.39 10.69 -2.75
C ILE A 21 -0.26 10.06 -4.00
N PRO A 22 0.49 9.30 -4.82
CA PRO A 22 -0.09 8.61 -5.97
C PRO A 22 -1.14 7.61 -5.49
N ASP A 23 -2.11 7.29 -6.33
CA ASP A 23 -3.03 6.17 -6.07
C ASP A 23 -2.20 4.88 -6.06
N LEU A 24 -1.95 4.36 -4.86
CA LEU A 24 -1.17 3.14 -4.65
C LEU A 24 -2.14 1.96 -4.73
N ALA A 25 -1.92 1.08 -5.69
CA ALA A 25 -2.70 -0.14 -5.82
C ALA A 25 -2.56 -0.99 -4.55
N ILE A 26 -3.69 -1.47 -4.02
CA ILE A 26 -3.71 -2.33 -2.84
C ILE A 26 -3.09 -3.68 -3.18
N LEU A 27 -2.20 -4.16 -2.31
CA LEU A 27 -1.65 -5.51 -2.44
C LEU A 27 -2.75 -6.54 -2.13
N PRO A 28 -2.79 -7.69 -2.83
CA PRO A 28 -3.74 -8.76 -2.53
C PRO A 28 -3.63 -9.25 -1.09
N GLN A 29 -2.40 -9.30 -0.57
CA GLN A 29 -2.15 -9.55 0.83
C GLN A 29 -1.10 -8.56 1.34
N PRO A 30 -1.25 -8.06 2.58
CA PRO A 30 -0.22 -7.28 3.21
C PRO A 30 1.08 -8.06 3.32
N LEU A 31 2.21 -7.39 3.12
CA LEU A 31 3.54 -7.98 3.26
C LEU A 31 4.33 -7.25 4.34
N PRO A 32 5.19 -7.94 5.12
CA PRO A 32 6.16 -7.26 5.96
C PRO A 32 6.97 -6.24 5.18
N ALA A 33 7.16 -5.04 5.75
CA ALA A 33 7.82 -3.92 5.05
C ALA A 33 9.23 -4.25 4.50
N GLU A 34 9.93 -5.18 5.16
CA GLU A 34 11.25 -5.65 4.75
C GLU A 34 11.23 -6.50 3.46
N LYS A 35 10.08 -7.08 3.08
CA LYS A 35 9.94 -7.92 1.89
C LYS A 35 9.73 -7.15 0.59
N LEU A 36 9.37 -5.88 0.67
CA LEU A 36 9.09 -5.04 -0.50
C LEU A 36 9.46 -3.55 -0.27
N PRO A 37 10.75 -3.25 0.03
CA PRO A 37 11.20 -1.88 0.20
C PRO A 37 11.10 -1.07 -1.10
N CYS A 38 10.92 0.25 -0.95
CA CYS A 38 10.96 1.18 -2.08
C CYS A 38 12.37 1.21 -2.67
N GLY A 39 12.50 1.21 -4.00
CA GLY A 39 13.77 1.08 -4.71
C GLY A 39 14.24 -0.36 -4.91
N GLN A 40 13.46 -1.37 -4.53
CA GLN A 40 13.79 -2.77 -4.80
C GLN A 40 13.52 -3.16 -6.26
N LEU A 41 14.38 -4.02 -6.81
CA LEU A 41 14.15 -4.74 -8.06
C LEU A 41 13.41 -6.05 -7.77
N VAL A 42 12.36 -6.32 -8.53
CA VAL A 42 11.44 -7.43 -8.27
C VAL A 42 11.08 -8.16 -9.56
N SER A 43 11.02 -9.49 -9.52
CA SER A 43 10.47 -10.36 -10.56
C SER A 43 9.54 -11.39 -9.91
N LYS A 44 8.86 -12.23 -10.69
CA LYS A 44 7.96 -13.27 -10.13
C LYS A 44 8.67 -14.21 -9.16
N ALA A 45 9.95 -14.50 -9.41
CA ALA A 45 10.69 -15.54 -8.70
C ALA A 45 11.88 -15.01 -7.89
N SER A 46 12.28 -13.75 -8.08
CA SER A 46 13.49 -13.20 -7.49
C SER A 46 13.31 -11.74 -7.09
N LYS A 47 14.13 -11.29 -6.13
CA LYS A 47 14.19 -9.91 -5.68
C LYS A 47 15.64 -9.52 -5.46
N HIS A 48 15.97 -8.27 -5.75
CA HIS A 48 17.30 -7.72 -5.53
C HIS A 48 17.20 -6.28 -5.00
N THR A 49 17.97 -5.97 -3.97
CA THR A 49 18.01 -4.62 -3.39
C THR A 49 19.41 -4.05 -3.62
N SER A 50 19.51 -3.10 -4.53
CA SER A 50 20.77 -2.38 -4.77
C SER A 50 21.06 -1.41 -3.61
N LYS A 51 22.35 -1.24 -3.29
CA LYS A 51 22.83 -0.26 -2.31
C LYS A 51 23.16 1.10 -2.94
N ALA A 52 22.91 1.27 -4.24
CA ALA A 52 23.21 2.50 -4.97
C ALA A 52 22.31 3.69 -4.60
N LEU A 53 21.13 3.42 -4.04
CA LEU A 53 20.17 4.45 -3.64
C LEU A 53 20.43 4.92 -2.21
N GLU A 54 20.40 6.23 -2.02
CA GLU A 54 20.62 6.88 -0.73
C GLU A 54 19.32 7.51 -0.23
N ASP A 55 19.23 7.88 1.06
CA ASP A 55 18.03 8.49 1.63
C ASP A 55 17.58 9.76 0.90
N ARG A 56 18.50 10.49 0.26
CA ARG A 56 18.15 11.67 -0.57
C ARG A 56 17.33 11.33 -1.81
N ASP A 57 17.33 10.09 -2.28
CA ASP A 57 16.60 9.64 -3.47
C ASP A 57 15.11 9.37 -3.19
N TYR A 58 14.74 9.34 -1.91
CA TYR A 58 13.39 9.07 -1.45
C TYR A 58 12.70 10.32 -0.91
N ASP A 59 11.39 10.37 -1.08
CA ASP A 59 10.48 11.21 -0.33
C ASP A 59 9.62 10.32 0.57
N ASP A 60 9.63 10.63 1.87
CA ASP A 60 8.75 10.00 2.84
C ASP A 60 7.56 10.94 3.08
N ILE A 61 6.37 10.49 2.67
CA ILE A 61 5.10 11.14 2.90
C ILE A 61 4.33 10.32 3.93
N GLY A 62 4.46 10.71 5.18
CA GLY A 62 3.72 10.10 6.27
C GLY A 62 2.92 11.16 6.98
N THR A 63 1.63 10.91 7.17
CA THR A 63 0.89 11.68 8.15
C THR A 63 1.02 10.94 9.49
N ARG A 64 2.05 11.30 10.27
CA ARG A 64 1.79 11.42 11.71
C ARG A 64 0.77 12.54 11.80
N TRP A 65 -0.53 12.20 11.77
CA TRP A 65 -1.57 13.16 12.15
C TRP A 65 -1.26 13.50 13.60
N TYR A 66 -0.45 14.56 13.79
CA TYR A 66 -0.17 15.14 15.08
C TYR A 66 -1.54 15.46 15.64
N ALA A 67 -1.84 14.81 16.76
CA ALA A 67 -3.10 14.98 17.44
C ALA A 67 -3.34 16.48 17.58
N PHE A 68 -4.52 16.95 17.15
CA PHE A 68 -5.10 18.11 17.80
C PHE A 68 -4.90 17.92 19.31
N PRO A 69 -4.42 18.95 20.04
CA PRO A 69 -4.15 18.82 21.46
C PRO A 69 -5.40 18.24 22.12
N LYS A 70 -5.22 17.09 22.77
CA LYS A 70 -6.26 16.38 23.53
C LYS A 70 -7.06 17.40 24.32
N THR A 71 -8.28 17.68 23.91
CA THR A 71 -9.26 18.27 24.82
C THR A 71 -9.44 17.25 25.95
N ILE A 72 -9.56 17.73 27.17
CA ILE A 72 -9.27 17.05 28.45
C ILE A 72 -10.19 15.83 28.75
N TYR A 73 -11.05 15.41 27.81
CA TYR A 73 -12.13 14.45 28.03
C TYR A 73 -12.03 13.10 27.30
N MET A 74 -10.91 12.76 26.63
CA MET A 74 -10.73 11.42 26.03
C MET A 74 -9.36 10.81 26.38
N GLN A 75 -9.27 10.15 27.54
CA GLN A 75 -8.04 9.50 28.01
C GLN A 75 -7.90 8.01 27.68
N HIS A 76 -8.94 7.32 27.19
CA HIS A 76 -8.92 5.84 27.13
C HIS A 76 -9.06 5.21 25.73
N ALA A 77 -9.34 5.98 24.68
CA ALA A 77 -9.29 5.45 23.31
C ALA A 77 -7.91 5.76 22.71
N LYS A 78 -7.08 4.75 22.45
CA LYS A 78 -5.99 4.88 21.48
C LYS A 78 -6.66 5.05 20.11
N PRO A 79 -6.60 6.21 19.45
CA PRO A 79 -7.21 6.34 18.14
C PRO A 79 -6.39 5.52 17.14
N SER A 80 -6.98 4.46 16.56
CA SER A 80 -6.51 3.93 15.27
C SER A 80 -6.58 5.09 14.27
N ARG A 81 -5.43 5.52 13.75
CA ARG A 81 -5.32 6.77 12.97
C ARG A 81 -5.45 6.54 11.48
N TYR A 82 -5.01 5.38 11.00
CA TYR A 82 -5.34 4.90 9.67
C TYR A 82 -6.58 4.02 9.75
N LYS A 83 -7.54 4.30 8.87
CA LYS A 83 -8.68 3.43 8.60
C LYS A 83 -8.81 3.33 7.10
N ASP A 84 -8.96 2.11 6.62
CA ASP A 84 -9.24 1.82 5.23
C ASP A 84 -10.37 0.80 5.19
N VAL A 85 -11.26 0.97 4.24
CA VAL A 85 -12.28 -0.02 3.92
C VAL A 85 -11.84 -0.74 2.67
N ILE A 86 -11.89 -2.07 2.72
CA ILE A 86 -11.42 -2.92 1.65
C ILE A 86 -12.50 -3.90 1.25
N PHE A 87 -12.52 -4.28 -0.02
CA PHE A 87 -13.19 -5.51 -0.44
C PHE A 87 -12.15 -6.59 -0.64
N PHE A 88 -12.49 -7.81 -0.22
CA PHE A 88 -11.64 -8.98 -0.43
C PHE A 88 -12.45 -10.16 -0.94
N ASN A 89 -11.81 -11.02 -1.71
CA ASN A 89 -12.42 -12.22 -2.25
C ASN A 89 -12.52 -13.29 -1.15
N THR A 90 -13.70 -13.90 -1.03
CA THR A 90 -13.98 -14.91 0.00
C THR A 90 -13.26 -16.24 -0.23
N GLU A 91 -12.84 -16.54 -1.45
CA GLU A 91 -12.22 -17.82 -1.83
C GLU A 91 -10.72 -17.86 -1.45
N ASP A 92 -9.97 -16.81 -1.76
CA ASP A 92 -8.52 -16.72 -1.56
C ASP A 92 -8.11 -15.71 -0.46
N GLY A 93 -9.06 -14.90 0.04
CA GLY A 93 -8.79 -13.86 1.03
C GLY A 93 -8.09 -12.63 0.47
N HIS A 94 -7.92 -12.53 -0.84
CA HIS A 94 -7.17 -11.45 -1.48
C HIS A 94 -7.95 -10.14 -1.52
N PHE A 95 -7.27 -9.05 -1.19
CA PHE A 95 -7.79 -7.70 -1.34
C PHE A 95 -7.98 -7.38 -2.82
N VAL A 96 -9.17 -6.90 -3.15
CA VAL A 96 -9.57 -6.56 -4.52
C VAL A 96 -9.55 -5.05 -4.71
N GLU A 97 -10.02 -4.30 -3.72
CA GLU A 97 -10.23 -2.86 -3.82
C GLU A 97 -10.08 -2.20 -2.46
N SER A 98 -9.54 -0.97 -2.45
CA SER A 98 -9.44 -0.09 -1.29
C SER A 98 -10.29 1.15 -1.54
N PHE A 99 -11.05 1.55 -0.52
CA PHE A 99 -11.93 2.71 -0.56
C PHE A 99 -11.45 3.84 0.37
N GLY A 100 -10.28 3.68 0.99
CA GLY A 100 -9.75 4.62 1.97
C GLY A 100 -10.59 4.68 3.24
N GLY A 101 -10.41 5.76 4.01
CA GLY A 101 -11.10 6.00 5.29
C GLY A 101 -12.55 6.43 5.16
N THR A 102 -13.29 5.89 4.18
CA THR A 102 -14.71 6.20 4.00
C THR A 102 -15.58 5.41 4.96
N HIS A 103 -16.67 6.02 5.42
CA HIS A 103 -17.70 5.36 6.21
C HIS A 103 -18.93 4.97 5.37
N LEU A 104 -19.06 5.59 4.19
CA LEU A 104 -20.16 5.36 3.26
C LEU A 104 -19.60 4.95 1.91
N LEU A 105 -20.04 3.81 1.40
CA LEU A 105 -19.71 3.32 0.07
C LEU A 105 -20.88 3.54 -0.86
N GLN A 106 -20.58 3.99 -2.08
CA GLN A 106 -21.56 4.09 -3.16
C GLN A 106 -21.56 2.85 -4.06
N LYS A 107 -20.96 1.76 -3.57
CA LYS A 107 -20.78 0.50 -4.29
C LYS A 107 -21.23 -0.65 -3.38
N PRO A 108 -22.18 -1.51 -3.83
CA PRO A 108 -22.52 -2.74 -3.11
C PRO A 108 -21.39 -3.78 -3.24
N LEU A 109 -21.46 -4.85 -2.45
CA LEU A 109 -20.53 -5.97 -2.59
C LEU A 109 -20.74 -6.70 -3.92
N ASP A 110 -19.63 -7.02 -4.60
CA ASP A 110 -19.63 -7.91 -5.76
C ASP A 110 -19.82 -9.36 -5.30
N LYS A 111 -20.37 -10.22 -6.17
CA LYS A 111 -20.58 -11.63 -5.84
C LYS A 111 -19.25 -12.31 -5.50
N GLY A 112 -19.18 -12.99 -4.36
CA GLY A 112 -17.95 -13.66 -3.89
C GLY A 112 -16.97 -12.71 -3.17
N THR A 113 -17.39 -11.48 -2.85
CA THR A 113 -16.59 -10.54 -2.07
C THR A 113 -17.22 -10.26 -0.70
N GLU A 114 -16.37 -9.97 0.28
CA GLU A 114 -16.75 -9.47 1.60
C GLU A 114 -16.07 -8.13 1.87
N ALA A 115 -16.65 -7.34 2.78
CA ALA A 115 -16.04 -6.09 3.23
C ALA A 115 -15.13 -6.33 4.43
N GLY A 116 -14.03 -5.59 4.50
CA GLY A 116 -13.11 -5.58 5.61
C GLY A 116 -12.65 -4.16 5.93
N THR A 117 -11.95 -4.03 7.04
CA THR A 117 -11.27 -2.78 7.41
C THR A 117 -9.83 -3.06 7.80
N ILE A 118 -8.95 -2.17 7.36
CA ILE A 118 -7.57 -2.06 7.83
C ILE A 118 -7.54 -0.92 8.84
N GLU A 119 -7.08 -1.20 10.06
CA GLU A 119 -6.82 -0.19 11.08
C GLU A 119 -5.37 -0.17 11.45
N ALA A 120 -4.75 0.99 11.54
CA ALA A 120 -3.36 1.09 11.94
C ALA A 120 -3.09 2.32 12.81
N GLU A 121 -2.01 2.28 13.59
CA GLU A 121 -1.60 3.41 14.44
C GLU A 121 -1.00 4.55 13.62
N GLU A 122 -0.28 4.22 12.55
CA GLU A 122 0.42 5.16 11.66
C GLU A 122 0.35 4.67 10.20
N GLN A 123 0.35 5.62 9.25
CA GLN A 123 0.63 5.33 7.84
C GLN A 123 1.87 6.11 7.40
N SER A 124 2.66 5.51 6.53
CA SER A 124 3.79 6.12 5.86
C SER A 124 3.81 5.70 4.40
N VAL A 125 4.01 6.63 3.48
CA VAL A 125 4.25 6.36 2.07
C VAL A 125 5.68 6.73 1.76
N ARG A 126 6.48 5.80 1.25
CA ARG A 126 7.82 6.10 0.74
C ARG A 126 7.81 5.98 -0.77
N LEU A 127 8.28 7.00 -1.48
CA LEU A 127 8.37 7.02 -2.94
C LEU A 127 9.74 7.54 -3.41
N LEU A 128 10.09 7.22 -4.65
CA LEU A 128 11.26 7.78 -5.32
C LEU A 128 10.97 9.19 -5.79
N LYS A 129 11.86 10.15 -5.47
CA LYS A 129 11.75 11.54 -5.93
C LYS A 129 11.75 11.66 -7.45
N ASP A 130 12.66 10.92 -8.07
CA ASP A 130 12.82 10.79 -9.51
C ASP A 130 13.12 9.32 -9.80
N ALA A 131 12.07 8.59 -10.18
CA ALA A 131 12.16 7.14 -10.37
C ALA A 131 13.08 6.76 -11.55
N GLU A 132 13.12 7.57 -12.61
CA GLU A 132 14.01 7.35 -13.75
C GLU A 132 15.47 7.60 -13.37
N ALA A 133 15.75 8.68 -12.65
CA ALA A 133 17.10 8.94 -12.15
C ALA A 133 17.56 7.86 -11.16
N ALA A 134 16.67 7.38 -10.29
CA ALA A 134 16.94 6.29 -9.37
C ALA A 134 17.22 4.98 -10.11
N LEU A 135 16.43 4.62 -11.13
CA LEU A 135 16.70 3.43 -11.95
C LEU A 135 18.05 3.53 -12.65
N ASN A 136 18.39 4.69 -13.22
CA ASN A 136 19.68 4.91 -13.86
C ASN A 136 20.84 4.74 -12.88
N LYS A 137 20.72 5.18 -11.63
CA LYS A 137 21.71 4.91 -10.58
C LYS A 137 21.84 3.43 -10.29
N VAL A 138 20.73 2.73 -10.13
CA VAL A 138 20.70 1.26 -9.91
C VAL A 138 21.32 0.53 -11.11
N TRP A 139 21.16 1.02 -12.32
CA TRP A 139 21.76 0.44 -13.52
C TRP A 139 23.28 0.59 -13.62
N GLN A 140 23.87 1.56 -12.91
CA GLN A 140 25.33 1.68 -12.81
C GLN A 140 25.94 0.68 -11.81
N ASP A 141 25.11 0.03 -10.99
CA ASP A 141 25.54 -1.04 -10.11
C ASP A 141 25.60 -2.36 -10.90
N GLU A 142 26.80 -2.93 -11.03
CA GLU A 142 27.06 -4.11 -11.85
C GLU A 142 26.24 -5.32 -11.39
N GLU A 143 26.02 -5.48 -10.07
CA GLU A 143 25.22 -6.60 -9.54
C GLU A 143 23.74 -6.45 -9.94
N ALA A 144 23.21 -5.24 -9.81
CA ALA A 144 21.83 -4.93 -10.17
C ALA A 144 21.61 -5.01 -11.68
N LYS A 145 22.54 -4.47 -12.48
CA LYS A 145 22.54 -4.55 -13.94
C LYS A 145 22.53 -5.99 -14.41
N LYS A 146 23.39 -6.84 -13.84
CA LYS A 146 23.42 -8.27 -14.11
C LYS A 146 22.09 -8.93 -13.76
N TRP A 147 21.57 -8.66 -12.55
CA TRP A 147 20.30 -9.22 -12.10
C TRP A 147 19.15 -8.87 -13.05
N ILE A 148 19.04 -7.60 -13.48
CA ILE A 148 17.99 -7.14 -14.40
C ILE A 148 18.07 -7.90 -15.73
N LYS A 149 19.28 -8.07 -16.29
CA LYS A 149 19.49 -8.77 -17.56
C LYS A 149 19.20 -10.28 -17.48
N GLU A 150 19.24 -10.86 -16.29
CA GLU A 150 18.92 -12.28 -16.04
C GLU A 150 17.41 -12.53 -15.87
N GLN A 151 16.58 -11.50 -15.74
CA GLN A 151 15.13 -11.65 -15.62
C GLN A 151 14.43 -11.51 -16.98
N ASP A 152 13.44 -12.37 -17.24
CA ASP A 152 12.53 -12.20 -18.39
C ASP A 152 11.63 -10.96 -18.24
N GLU A 153 11.20 -10.68 -17.00
CA GLU A 153 10.44 -9.49 -16.63
C GLU A 153 10.90 -8.98 -15.27
N ALA A 154 11.36 -7.74 -15.24
CA ALA A 154 11.79 -7.06 -14.03
C ALA A 154 10.91 -5.83 -13.77
N GLY A 155 10.59 -5.61 -12.51
CA GLY A 155 9.91 -4.45 -11.98
C GLY A 155 10.80 -3.66 -11.03
N PHE A 156 10.50 -2.38 -10.89
CA PHE A 156 11.13 -1.48 -9.94
C PHE A 156 10.07 -0.90 -9.00
N VAL A 157 10.24 -1.10 -7.70
CA VAL A 157 9.32 -0.58 -6.69
C VAL A 157 9.54 0.92 -6.56
N VAL A 158 8.62 1.73 -7.11
CA VAL A 158 8.77 3.19 -7.13
C VAL A 158 8.08 3.87 -5.95
N ALA A 159 7.10 3.22 -5.34
CA ALA A 159 6.44 3.69 -4.14
C ALA A 159 5.80 2.54 -3.35
N ASN A 160 5.71 2.68 -2.02
CA ASN A 160 4.94 1.79 -1.17
C ASN A 160 4.19 2.55 -0.06
N ARG A 161 3.04 2.02 0.36
CA ARG A 161 2.28 2.44 1.55
C ARG A 161 2.49 1.41 2.65
N GLN A 162 3.04 1.88 3.76
CA GLN A 162 3.26 1.11 4.97
C GLN A 162 2.32 1.56 6.07
N VAL A 163 1.82 0.61 6.85
CA VAL A 163 0.96 0.83 8.00
C VAL A 163 1.52 0.13 9.23
N SER A 164 1.44 0.76 10.40
CA SER A 164 2.02 0.22 11.63
C SER A 164 1.01 -0.43 12.55
N ASN A 165 1.39 -1.57 13.13
CA ASN A 165 0.56 -2.36 14.07
C ASN A 165 -0.86 -2.58 13.50
N ALA A 166 -0.92 -3.00 12.24
CA ALA A 166 -2.18 -3.09 11.53
C ALA A 166 -3.08 -4.20 12.09
N SER A 167 -4.37 -3.90 12.18
CA SER A 167 -5.44 -4.83 12.55
C SER A 167 -6.38 -4.97 11.36
N TYR A 168 -6.51 -6.20 10.86
CA TYR A 168 -7.35 -6.55 9.73
C TYR A 168 -8.63 -7.22 10.22
N ARG A 169 -9.78 -6.60 9.98
CA ARG A 169 -11.07 -7.06 10.52
C ARG A 169 -12.15 -7.13 9.45
N ARG A 170 -13.11 -8.03 9.61
CA ARG A 170 -14.33 -8.11 8.81
C ARG A 170 -15.25 -6.93 9.09
N ALA A 171 -15.97 -6.54 8.06
CA ALA A 171 -17.04 -5.56 8.12
C ALA A 171 -18.23 -6.02 7.28
N ARG A 172 -19.40 -5.47 7.58
CA ARG A 172 -20.63 -5.65 6.82
C ARG A 172 -21.03 -4.31 6.22
N LEU A 173 -21.68 -4.38 5.06
CA LEU A 173 -22.31 -3.22 4.45
C LEU A 173 -23.79 -3.22 4.80
N VAL A 174 -24.27 -2.11 5.37
CA VAL A 174 -25.68 -1.90 5.69
C VAL A 174 -26.23 -0.87 4.71
N ASP A 175 -27.24 -1.25 3.93
CA ASP A 175 -27.91 -0.32 3.02
C ASP A 175 -28.64 0.75 3.86
N ILE A 176 -28.30 2.01 3.63
CA ILE A 176 -28.95 3.17 4.27
C ILE A 176 -29.79 3.98 3.27
N GLY A 177 -29.99 3.46 2.06
CA GLY A 177 -30.76 4.06 0.98
C GLY A 177 -29.94 4.96 0.05
N ASN A 178 -30.55 5.31 -1.08
CA ASN A 178 -29.96 6.19 -2.11
C ASN A 178 -28.58 5.70 -2.61
N ASN A 179 -28.43 4.39 -2.80
CA ASN A 179 -27.19 3.72 -3.19
C ASN A 179 -26.00 3.96 -2.24
N ASN A 180 -26.26 4.31 -0.97
CA ASN A 180 -25.23 4.44 0.05
C ASN A 180 -25.25 3.24 1.01
N TRP A 181 -24.06 2.73 1.30
CA TRP A 181 -23.84 1.59 2.17
C TRP A 181 -22.95 2.00 3.33
N GLU A 182 -23.46 1.89 4.55
CA GLU A 182 -22.69 2.14 5.76
C GLU A 182 -21.80 0.94 6.09
N VAL A 183 -20.52 1.22 6.35
CA VAL A 183 -19.53 0.21 6.71
C VAL A 183 -19.57 0.00 8.22
N VAL A 184 -20.07 -1.17 8.65
CA VAL A 184 -20.21 -1.53 10.06
C VAL A 184 -19.26 -2.68 10.38
N ARG A 185 -18.38 -2.51 11.37
CA ARG A 185 -17.45 -3.59 11.76
C ARG A 185 -18.19 -4.77 12.37
N GLU A 186 -17.73 -5.97 12.06
CA GLU A 186 -18.21 -7.16 12.74
C GLU A 186 -17.58 -7.26 14.12
N VAL A 187 -18.41 -7.48 15.14
CA VAL A 187 -17.98 -7.78 16.51
C VAL A 187 -18.65 -9.09 16.91
N GLY A 188 -17.93 -10.20 16.74
CA GLY A 188 -18.41 -11.54 17.13
C GLY A 188 -19.74 -11.94 16.50
N SER A 189 -19.74 -12.18 15.18
CA SER A 189 -20.88 -12.69 14.43
C SER A 189 -20.99 -14.22 14.56
N GLU A 190 -22.20 -14.77 14.44
CA GLU A 190 -22.39 -16.20 14.19
C GLU A 190 -22.36 -16.45 12.69
N ASP A 191 -21.63 -17.47 12.24
CA ASP A 191 -21.66 -17.92 10.86
C ASP A 191 -23.03 -18.54 10.50
N THR A 192 -23.24 -18.84 9.22
CA THR A 192 -24.46 -19.52 8.75
C THR A 192 -24.68 -20.91 9.35
N SER A 193 -23.70 -21.44 10.09
CA SER A 193 -23.75 -22.71 10.81
C SER A 193 -23.98 -22.53 12.33
N GLY A 194 -24.22 -21.29 12.80
CA GLY A 194 -24.46 -20.97 14.20
C GLY A 194 -23.21 -21.02 15.08
N LYS A 195 -22.01 -21.09 14.50
CA LYS A 195 -20.74 -21.01 15.24
C LYS A 195 -20.26 -19.56 15.28
N ARG A 196 -19.65 -19.14 16.39
CA ARG A 196 -19.03 -17.82 16.48
C ARG A 196 -17.89 -17.75 15.45
N ARG A 197 -18.03 -16.84 14.49
CA ARG A 197 -17.02 -16.50 13.49
C ARG A 197 -16.07 -15.47 14.09
N ASP A 198 -14.77 -15.64 13.83
CA ASP A 198 -13.80 -14.62 14.19
C ASP A 198 -13.97 -13.38 13.30
N SER A 199 -13.93 -12.21 13.93
CA SER A 199 -13.94 -10.91 13.26
C SER A 199 -12.60 -10.60 12.57
N GLY A 200 -11.52 -11.34 12.87
CA GLY A 200 -10.24 -11.21 12.19
C GLY A 200 -10.27 -11.68 10.73
N LEU A 201 -9.52 -10.99 9.87
CA LEU A 201 -9.11 -11.55 8.58
C LEU A 201 -7.88 -12.46 8.79
N PRO A 202 -7.74 -13.55 8.01
CA PRO A 202 -6.64 -14.51 8.16
C PRO A 202 -5.34 -13.96 7.57
N ILE A 203 -4.82 -12.87 8.16
CA ILE A 203 -3.62 -12.17 7.71
C ILE A 203 -2.58 -12.24 8.83
N GLU A 204 -1.47 -12.90 8.54
CA GLU A 204 -0.37 -13.08 9.48
C GLU A 204 0.94 -12.57 8.87
N THR A 205 1.19 -11.27 9.01
CA THR A 205 2.49 -10.67 8.63
C THR A 205 3.52 -10.81 9.75
N ASN A 206 3.07 -10.85 11.02
CA ASN A 206 3.90 -10.84 12.22
C ASN A 206 4.92 -9.68 12.25
N SER A 207 4.63 -8.58 11.55
CA SER A 207 5.49 -7.41 11.46
C SER A 207 4.90 -6.20 12.17
N LYS A 208 5.79 -5.31 12.63
CA LYS A 208 5.39 -3.99 13.12
C LYS A 208 4.87 -3.10 11.99
N TRP A 209 5.40 -3.27 10.79
CA TRP A 209 5.05 -2.49 9.61
C TRP A 209 4.70 -3.41 8.46
N ASP A 210 3.51 -3.19 7.90
CA ASP A 210 3.01 -3.93 6.76
C ASP A 210 2.93 -2.99 5.55
N VAL A 211 3.41 -3.43 4.40
CA VAL A 211 3.10 -2.81 3.11
C VAL A 211 1.72 -3.29 2.69
N VAL A 212 0.82 -2.34 2.47
CA VAL A 212 -0.57 -2.58 2.04
C VAL A 212 -0.83 -2.06 0.64
N GLY A 213 0.01 -1.18 0.11
CA GLY A 213 -0.09 -0.70 -1.27
C GLY A 213 1.27 -0.48 -1.88
N VAL A 214 1.37 -0.69 -3.20
CA VAL A 214 2.64 -0.58 -3.93
C VAL A 214 2.39 -0.04 -5.34
N VAL A 215 3.38 0.66 -5.87
CA VAL A 215 3.49 0.90 -7.32
C VAL A 215 4.80 0.32 -7.77
N VAL A 216 4.72 -0.60 -8.73
CA VAL A 216 5.89 -1.20 -9.37
C VAL A 216 5.82 -0.89 -10.85
N LYS A 217 6.90 -0.38 -11.41
CA LYS A 217 6.99 -0.11 -12.85
C LYS A 217 7.87 -1.15 -13.53
N LYS A 218 7.44 -1.63 -14.68
CA LYS A 218 8.24 -2.52 -15.53
C LYS A 218 9.54 -1.83 -15.91
N ILE A 219 10.65 -2.56 -15.90
CA ILE A 219 11.92 -2.08 -16.41
C ILE A 219 12.01 -2.49 -17.89
N VAL A 220 12.33 -1.55 -18.75
CA VAL A 220 12.58 -1.78 -20.18
C VAL A 220 14.06 -1.49 -20.45
N VAL A 221 14.75 -2.48 -21.01
CA VAL A 221 16.16 -2.38 -21.38
C VAL A 221 16.23 -2.34 -22.90
N ASP A 222 16.74 -1.23 -23.45
CA ASP A 222 16.93 -1.01 -24.88
C ASP A 222 18.44 -0.85 -25.15
N GLY A 223 19.12 -1.97 -25.39
CA GLY A 223 20.57 -2.00 -25.55
C GLY A 223 21.30 -1.71 -24.23
N ASP A 224 21.96 -0.54 -24.16
CA ASP A 224 22.66 -0.07 -22.96
C ASP A 224 21.84 0.93 -22.12
N GLU A 225 20.69 1.37 -22.64
CA GLU A 225 19.78 2.27 -21.95
C GLU A 225 18.72 1.51 -21.15
N VAL A 226 18.30 2.11 -20.05
CA VAL A 226 17.25 1.58 -19.16
C VAL A 226 16.19 2.65 -18.92
N ARG A 227 14.92 2.26 -18.90
CA ARG A 227 13.79 3.16 -18.64
C ARG A 227 12.66 2.47 -17.92
N LEU A 228 11.79 3.25 -17.26
CA LEU A 228 10.57 2.73 -16.67
C LEU A 228 9.45 2.65 -17.72
N GLY A 229 8.84 1.48 -17.82
CA GLY A 229 7.66 1.20 -18.63
C GLY A 229 6.36 1.40 -17.85
N GLU A 230 5.36 0.61 -18.23
CA GLU A 230 4.04 0.61 -17.60
C GLU A 230 4.06 0.08 -16.16
N GLU A 231 3.00 0.40 -15.42
CA GLU A 231 2.80 -0.13 -14.06
C GLU A 231 2.47 -1.62 -14.12
N LEU A 232 3.23 -2.42 -13.38
CA LEU A 232 2.94 -3.82 -13.14
C LEU A 232 1.94 -3.90 -11.98
N GLY A 233 0.79 -4.53 -12.24
CA GLY A 233 -0.31 -4.58 -11.26
C GLY A 233 0.11 -5.17 -9.91
N ALA A 234 -0.45 -4.63 -8.81
CA ALA A 234 -0.14 -5.07 -7.45
C ALA A 234 -0.35 -6.57 -7.21
N GLN A 235 -1.27 -7.18 -7.97
CA GLN A 235 -1.53 -8.63 -7.92
C GLN A 235 -0.35 -9.51 -8.35
N TYR A 236 0.62 -8.93 -9.05
CA TYR A 236 1.80 -9.66 -9.51
C TYR A 236 2.76 -10.00 -8.36
N TRP A 237 2.63 -9.33 -7.21
CA TRP A 237 3.62 -9.35 -6.12
C TRP A 237 3.14 -10.06 -4.85
N SER A 238 1.94 -10.66 -4.88
CA SER A 238 1.41 -11.54 -3.83
C SER A 238 2.16 -12.85 -3.74
#